data_AF-A0A7J7UG90-F1
#
_entry.id   AF-A0A7J7UG90-F1
#
_cell.length_a   1.000
_cell.length_b   1.000
_cell.length_c   1.000
_cell.angle_alpha   90.00
_cell.angle_beta   90.00
_cell.angle_gamma   90.00
#
_symmetry.space_group_name_H-M   'P 1'
#
loop_
_entity.id
_entity.type
_entity.pdbx_description
1 polymer ?
#
loop_
_entity_poly.entity_id
_entity_poly.type
_entity_poly.pdbx_seq_one_letter_code
_entity_poly.pdbx_strand_id
1 'polypeptide(L)'
;MGSWIFQVLLLGVFMVLFMDEGDRVLTIRLIRYCNQCEFFDGYKCIGGIKSCWKFNIAWYNRSCRTDHMYYYDRPTARYLYRYTKLSCETCEAGMNLEFHDLMRETYCCVHDDRCNDPDDIPETAKEYVSKDTDRIV
;
A
#
# COMPACT_ATOMS: atom_id res chain seq x y z
N MET A 1 -15.70 7.69 47.00
CA MET A 1 -15.35 6.33 46.55
C MET A 1 -15.89 5.94 45.17
N GLY A 2 -16.89 6.63 44.57
CA GLY A 2 -17.47 6.26 43.27
C GLY A 2 -16.67 6.65 42.00
N SER A 3 -15.83 7.69 42.05
CA SER A 3 -15.08 8.18 40.87
C SER A 3 -14.00 7.19 40.39
N TRP A 4 -13.29 6.57 41.33
CA TRP A 4 -12.23 5.60 41.03
C TRP A 4 -12.77 4.32 40.38
N ILE A 5 -13.91 3.83 40.85
CA ILE A 5 -14.56 2.63 40.29
C ILE A 5 -15.00 2.89 38.85
N PHE A 6 -15.53 4.08 38.57
CA PHE A 6 -15.91 4.47 37.22
C PHE A 6 -14.69 4.57 36.29
N GLN A 7 -13.59 5.18 36.75
CA GLN A 7 -12.34 5.27 35.99
C GLN A 7 -11.73 3.90 35.68
N VAL A 8 -11.72 2.98 36.65
CA VAL A 8 -11.21 1.61 36.45
C VAL A 8 -12.10 0.83 35.48
N LEU A 9 -13.42 0.96 35.56
CA LEU A 9 -14.34 0.35 34.60
C LEU A 9 -14.16 0.91 33.19
N LEU A 10 -13.95 2.22 33.06
CA LEU A 10 -13.74 2.88 31.77
C LEU A 10 -12.40 2.49 31.14
N LEU A 11 -11.35 2.37 31.95
CA LEU A 11 -10.06 1.81 31.54
C LEU A 11 -10.17 0.33 31.15
N GLY A 12 -10.96 -0.46 31.87
CA GLY A 12 -11.22 -1.86 31.52
C GLY A 12 -11.93 -2.02 30.18
N VAL A 13 -12.97 -1.23 29.92
CA VAL A 13 -13.67 -1.19 28.62
C VAL A 13 -12.73 -0.72 27.51
N PHE A 14 -11.89 0.29 27.78
CA PHE A 14 -10.88 0.74 26.83
C PHE A 14 -9.90 -0.39 26.50
N MET A 15 -9.29 -1.03 27.50
CA MET A 15 -8.35 -2.13 27.27
C MET A 15 -9.00 -3.28 26.48
N VAL A 16 -10.25 -3.65 26.74
CA VAL A 16 -10.97 -4.69 25.97
C VAL A 16 -11.23 -4.26 24.52
N LEU A 17 -11.53 -2.99 24.26
CA LEU A 17 -11.70 -2.48 22.89
C LEU A 17 -10.38 -2.37 22.10
N PHE A 18 -9.25 -2.25 22.81
CA PHE A 18 -7.93 -1.98 22.20
C PHE A 18 -6.93 -3.15 22.35
N MET A 19 -7.26 -4.24 23.04
CA MET A 19 -6.43 -5.46 23.10
C MET A 19 -6.57 -6.25 21.79
N ASP A 20 -5.59 -6.03 20.93
CA ASP A 20 -5.39 -6.70 19.65
C ASP A 20 -4.73 -8.06 19.88
N GLU A 21 -5.56 -9.11 20.05
CA GLU A 21 -5.05 -10.47 20.10
C GLU A 21 -6.01 -11.44 19.40
N GLY A 22 -5.73 -11.65 18.11
CA GLY A 22 -6.08 -12.86 17.37
C GLY A 22 -7.56 -13.15 17.11
N ASP A 23 -7.99 -12.88 15.87
CA ASP A 23 -9.05 -13.60 15.13
C ASP A 23 -10.33 -14.02 15.87
N ARG A 24 -10.85 -13.17 16.76
CA ARG A 24 -12.20 -13.35 17.31
C ARG A 24 -13.02 -12.07 17.19
N VAL A 25 -13.96 -12.15 16.24
CA VAL A 25 -15.28 -11.49 16.22
C VAL A 25 -15.32 -10.05 16.74
N LEU A 26 -15.38 -9.09 15.81
CA LEU A 26 -15.64 -7.67 16.07
C LEU A 26 -14.54 -6.89 16.82
N THR A 27 -13.29 -7.33 16.78
CA THR A 27 -12.17 -6.39 16.99
C THR A 27 -12.20 -5.38 15.84
N ILE A 28 -12.49 -4.12 16.17
CA ILE A 28 -12.31 -3.02 15.23
C ILE A 28 -10.79 -2.99 15.00
N ARG A 29 -10.29 -3.61 13.92
CA ARG A 29 -8.90 -3.41 13.46
C ARG A 29 -8.78 -1.93 13.09
N LEU A 30 -8.62 -1.08 14.10
CA LEU A 30 -8.62 0.38 14.05
C LEU A 30 -7.40 0.88 13.30
N ILE A 31 -6.33 0.09 13.30
CA ILE A 31 -5.07 0.39 12.65
C ILE A 31 -4.88 -0.62 11.52
N ARG A 32 -4.58 -0.12 10.33
CA ARG A 32 -4.20 -0.90 9.17
C ARG A 32 -2.73 -0.65 8.88
N TYR A 33 -1.96 -1.71 8.71
CA TYR A 33 -0.56 -1.62 8.29
C TYR A 33 -0.45 -1.85 6.79
N CYS A 34 0.44 -1.11 6.13
CA CYS A 34 0.80 -1.32 4.73
C CYS A 34 2.32 -1.33 4.56
N ASN A 35 2.78 -1.90 3.45
CA ASN A 35 4.14 -1.72 2.99
C ASN A 35 4.33 -0.30 2.46
N GLN A 36 5.48 0.27 2.75
CA GLN A 36 5.91 1.57 2.24
C GLN A 36 7.21 1.41 1.47
N CYS A 37 7.19 1.88 0.23
CA CYS A 37 8.34 1.93 -0.65
C CYS A 37 8.19 3.09 -1.63
N GLU A 38 9.19 3.99 -1.68
CA GLU A 38 9.17 5.14 -2.60
C GLU A 38 9.60 4.76 -4.03
N PHE A 39 10.42 3.73 -4.17
CA PHE A 39 10.94 3.30 -5.47
C PHE A 39 11.24 1.81 -5.46
N PHE A 40 10.30 1.02 -5.95
CA PHE A 40 10.50 -0.40 -6.23
C PHE A 40 10.83 -0.58 -7.71
N ASP A 41 12.02 -1.09 -8.02
CA ASP A 41 12.54 -1.19 -9.39
C ASP A 41 11.98 -2.38 -10.18
N GLY A 42 11.09 -3.17 -9.58
CA GLY A 42 10.60 -4.43 -10.15
C GLY A 42 11.25 -5.68 -9.55
N TYR A 43 12.35 -5.51 -8.81
CA TYR A 43 13.05 -6.57 -8.09
C TYR A 43 13.20 -6.27 -6.60
N LYS A 44 13.50 -5.03 -6.22
CA LYS A 44 13.68 -4.61 -4.83
C LYS A 44 13.24 -3.17 -4.60
N CYS A 45 12.93 -2.88 -3.34
CA CYS A 45 12.72 -1.51 -2.89
C CYS A 45 14.07 -0.81 -2.65
N ILE A 46 14.35 0.26 -3.40
CA ILE A 46 15.52 1.10 -3.17
C ILE A 46 15.33 1.86 -1.85
N GLY A 47 16.20 1.58 -0.88
CA GLY A 47 16.08 2.11 0.50
C GLY A 47 15.39 1.17 1.48
N GLY A 48 15.01 -0.04 1.04
CA GLY A 48 14.39 -1.07 1.87
C GLY A 48 12.89 -0.85 2.07
N ILE A 49 12.16 -1.95 2.20
CA ILE A 49 10.72 -1.92 2.49
C ILE A 49 10.52 -1.45 3.93
N LYS A 50 9.68 -0.44 4.11
CA LYS A 50 9.26 0.07 5.43
C LYS A 50 7.80 -0.31 5.68
N SER A 51 7.35 -0.11 6.92
CA SER A 51 5.94 -0.22 7.28
C SER A 51 5.38 1.16 7.59
N CYS A 52 4.19 1.45 7.07
CA CYS A 52 3.37 2.57 7.49
C CYS A 52 2.05 2.04 8.08
N TRP A 53 1.33 2.91 8.78
CA TRP A 53 0.04 2.58 9.38
C TRP A 53 -0.97 3.70 9.17
N LYS A 54 -2.27 3.37 9.23
CA LYS A 54 -3.36 4.35 9.19
C LYS A 54 -4.61 3.89 9.91
N PHE A 55 -5.49 4.83 10.23
CA PHE A 55 -6.76 4.55 10.90
C PHE A 55 -7.82 4.01 9.92
N ASN A 56 -8.38 2.85 10.25
CA ASN A 56 -9.37 2.11 9.46
C ASN A 56 -10.83 2.60 9.68
N ILE A 57 -11.01 3.89 9.96
CA ILE A 57 -12.30 4.44 10.40
C ILE A 57 -13.24 4.69 9.21
N ALA A 58 -12.71 5.10 8.05
CA ALA A 58 -13.48 5.43 6.85
C ALA A 58 -13.12 4.52 5.67
N TRP A 59 -14.09 4.17 4.82
CA TRP A 59 -13.94 3.22 3.70
C TRP A 59 -12.76 3.53 2.75
N TYR A 60 -12.50 4.80 2.45
CA TYR A 60 -11.39 5.26 1.59
C TYR A 60 -10.01 5.18 2.27
N ASN A 61 -9.97 5.13 3.61
CA ASN A 61 -8.74 5.00 4.39
C ASN A 61 -8.40 3.54 4.73
N ARG A 62 -9.22 2.58 4.30
CA ARG A 62 -9.02 1.16 4.63
C ARG A 62 -8.00 0.45 3.72
N SER A 63 -7.68 1.06 2.58
CA SER A 63 -6.96 0.39 1.50
C SER A 63 -5.49 0.73 1.46
N CYS A 64 -4.59 -0.25 1.37
CA CYS A 64 -3.21 0.04 1.01
C CYS A 64 -3.11 0.41 -0.47
N ARG A 65 -2.18 1.30 -0.81
CA ARG A 65 -2.01 1.85 -2.16
C ARG A 65 -0.75 1.29 -2.81
N THR A 66 -0.90 0.91 -4.08
CA THR A 66 0.18 0.53 -5.00
C THR A 66 0.06 1.38 -6.24
N ASP A 67 1.08 2.16 -6.57
CA ASP A 67 1.14 2.95 -7.80
C ASP A 67 2.22 2.37 -8.74
N HIS A 68 1.83 1.89 -9.92
CA HIS A 68 2.77 1.58 -10.98
C HIS A 68 3.00 2.80 -11.85
N MET A 69 4.26 3.09 -12.12
CA MET A 69 4.69 4.24 -12.91
C MET A 69 5.25 3.74 -14.22
N TYR A 70 4.71 4.25 -15.33
CA TYR A 70 5.08 3.89 -16.68
C TYR A 70 5.52 5.11 -17.47
N TYR A 71 6.59 4.98 -18.25
CA TYR A 71 7.05 6.03 -19.16
C TYR A 71 6.66 5.70 -20.60
N TYR A 72 6.23 6.70 -21.36
CA TYR A 72 5.91 6.54 -22.78
C TYR A 72 7.18 6.50 -23.61
N ASP A 73 7.53 5.32 -24.11
CA ASP A 73 8.64 5.12 -25.02
C ASP A 73 8.18 5.36 -26.47
N ARG A 74 8.67 6.46 -27.06
CA ARG A 74 8.29 6.87 -28.42
C ARG A 74 8.71 5.86 -29.50
N PRO A 75 9.94 5.31 -29.50
CA PRO A 75 10.37 4.31 -30.48
C PRO A 75 9.48 3.08 -30.53
N THR A 76 9.04 2.55 -29.38
CA THR A 76 8.16 1.37 -29.34
C THR A 76 6.67 1.72 -29.32
N ALA A 77 6.32 3.00 -29.17
CA ALA A 77 4.96 3.53 -29.01
C ALA A 77 4.18 2.84 -27.87
N ARG A 78 4.86 2.59 -26.74
CA ARG A 78 4.32 1.84 -25.59
C ARG A 78 4.66 2.53 -24.28
N TYR A 79 3.81 2.32 -23.28
CA TYR A 79 4.10 2.65 -21.90
C TYR A 79 4.91 1.51 -21.28
N LEU A 80 6.16 1.79 -20.90
CA LEU A 80 7.08 0.85 -20.30
C LEU A 80 7.10 1.06 -18.79
N TYR A 81 7.06 -0.05 -18.04
CA TYR A 81 7.19 0.00 -16.59
C TYR A 81 8.50 0.67 -16.19
N ARG A 82 8.44 1.50 -15.14
CA ARG A 82 9.62 2.18 -14.62
C ARG A 82 9.87 1.90 -13.15
N TYR A 83 8.85 2.05 -12.31
CA TYR A 83 8.94 1.74 -10.89
C TYR A 83 7.55 1.62 -10.25
N THR A 84 7.51 1.07 -9.04
CA THR A 84 6.30 1.00 -8.21
C THR A 84 6.50 1.76 -6.91
N LYS A 85 5.44 2.43 -6.46
CA LYS A 85 5.33 3.04 -5.13
C LYS A 85 4.32 2.28 -4.29
N LEU A 86 4.68 2.00 -3.04
CA LEU A 86 3.81 1.37 -2.05
C LEU A 86 3.58 2.38 -0.93
N SER A 87 2.34 2.62 -0.54
CA SER A 87 2.05 3.61 0.49
C SER A 87 0.77 3.34 1.30
N CYS A 88 0.66 4.07 2.41
CA CYS A 88 -0.56 4.16 3.21
C CYS A 88 -1.43 5.35 2.79
N GLU A 89 -1.17 6.02 1.67
CA GLU A 89 -1.98 7.17 1.25
C GLU A 89 -3.44 6.76 0.97
N THR A 90 -4.31 7.77 0.86
CA THR A 90 -5.66 7.59 0.35
C THR A 90 -5.60 6.96 -1.03
N CYS A 91 -6.36 5.89 -1.24
CA CYS A 91 -6.27 5.13 -2.47
C CYS A 91 -7.49 5.37 -3.36
N GLU A 92 -7.23 5.93 -4.54
CA GLU A 92 -8.20 6.08 -5.62
C GLU A 92 -7.72 5.23 -6.80
N ALA A 93 -8.35 4.07 -6.98
CA ALA A 93 -7.98 3.15 -8.05
C ALA A 93 -8.26 3.77 -9.42
N GLY A 94 -7.37 3.53 -10.38
CA GLY A 94 -7.52 4.03 -11.75
C GLY A 94 -6.20 4.30 -12.43
N MET A 95 -6.28 4.84 -13.64
CA MET A 95 -5.11 5.24 -14.43
C MET A 95 -5.16 6.74 -14.68
N ASN A 96 -4.05 7.41 -14.42
CA ASN A 96 -3.89 8.85 -14.58
C ASN A 96 -2.61 9.16 -15.36
N LEU A 97 -2.70 10.08 -16.32
CA LEU A 97 -1.54 10.64 -16.98
C LEU A 97 -1.00 11.79 -16.12
N GLU A 98 0.10 11.56 -15.41
CA GLU A 98 0.72 12.56 -14.52
C GLU A 98 1.42 13.66 -15.31
N PHE A 99 2.12 13.26 -16.38
CA PHE A 99 2.81 14.15 -17.32
C PHE A 99 2.71 13.58 -18.73
N HIS A 100 3.03 14.37 -19.75
CA HIS A 100 2.95 13.96 -21.17
C HIS A 100 3.46 12.54 -21.44
N ASP A 101 4.56 12.16 -20.80
CA ASP A 101 5.19 10.86 -20.99
C ASP A 101 5.13 9.97 -19.73
N LEU A 102 4.48 10.38 -18.62
CA LEU A 102 4.43 9.60 -17.38
C LEU A 102 3.00 9.23 -17.04
N MET A 103 2.69 7.94 -17.03
CA MET A 103 1.40 7.39 -16.65
C MET A 103 1.51 6.67 -15.30
N ARG A 104 0.50 6.84 -14.45
CA ARG A 104 0.35 6.17 -13.16
C ARG A 104 -0.88 5.29 -13.19
N GLU A 105 -0.73 4.06 -12.73
CA GLU A 105 -1.83 3.13 -12.49
C GLU A 105 -1.88 2.79 -10.99
N THR A 106 -3.00 3.11 -10.36
CA THR A 106 -3.21 2.96 -8.92
C THR A 106 -4.07 1.73 -8.65
N TYR A 107 -3.56 0.82 -7.80
CA TYR A 107 -4.26 -0.33 -7.26
C TYR A 107 -4.49 -0.20 -5.75
N CYS A 108 -5.67 -0.61 -5.30
CA CYS A 108 -6.10 -0.52 -3.91
C CYS A 108 -6.45 -1.90 -3.36
N CYS A 109 -5.88 -2.28 -2.22
CA CYS A 109 -6.16 -3.56 -1.57
C CYS A 109 -6.64 -3.37 -0.13
N VAL A 110 -7.62 -4.17 0.30
CA VAL A 110 -8.27 -4.08 1.63
C VAL A 110 -8.34 -5.41 2.37
N HIS A 111 -7.87 -6.51 1.78
CA HIS A 111 -8.04 -7.85 2.34
C HIS A 111 -7.22 -8.03 3.63
N ASP A 112 -5.90 -7.81 3.58
CA ASP A 112 -5.02 -8.05 4.74
C ASP A 112 -3.99 -6.94 5.01
N ASP A 113 -3.51 -6.87 6.26
CA ASP A 113 -2.40 -5.99 6.59
C ASP A 113 -1.22 -6.27 5.65
N ARG A 114 -0.59 -5.22 5.12
CA ARG A 114 0.49 -5.29 4.13
C ARG A 114 0.11 -5.99 2.82
N CYS A 115 -1.16 -5.97 2.44
CA CYS A 115 -1.65 -6.50 1.16
C CYS A 115 -1.03 -5.87 -0.11
N ASN A 116 -0.36 -4.73 0.00
CA ASN A 116 0.36 -4.12 -1.11
C ASN A 116 1.77 -4.70 -1.21
N ASP A 117 1.85 -6.00 -1.48
CA ASP A 117 3.11 -6.72 -1.59
C ASP A 117 3.79 -6.38 -2.93
N PRO A 118 5.08 -5.98 -2.94
CA PRO A 118 5.84 -5.80 -4.17
C PRO A 118 6.02 -7.08 -5.00
N ASP A 119 5.89 -8.27 -4.41
CA ASP A 119 6.00 -9.52 -5.14
C ASP A 119 4.71 -9.85 -5.93
N ASP A 120 3.58 -9.24 -5.56
CA ASP A 120 2.27 -9.41 -6.22
C ASP A 120 2.07 -8.47 -7.43
N ILE A 121 3.11 -7.74 -7.83
CA ILE A 121 3.07 -6.86 -8.99
C ILE A 121 2.81 -7.68 -10.27
N PRO A 122 1.85 -7.26 -11.13
CA PRO A 122 1.45 -8.01 -12.32
C PRO A 122 2.63 -8.36 -13.23
N GLU A 123 2.63 -9.59 -13.76
CA GLU A 123 3.72 -10.15 -14.58
C GLU A 123 4.07 -9.28 -15.79
N THR A 124 3.09 -8.58 -16.37
CA THR A 124 3.31 -7.62 -17.45
C THR A 124 4.32 -6.54 -17.06
N ALA A 125 4.26 -6.02 -15.84
CA ALA A 125 5.25 -5.05 -15.35
C ALA A 125 6.64 -5.69 -15.19
N LYS A 126 6.72 -6.95 -14.74
CA LYS A 126 7.97 -7.71 -14.56
C LYS A 126 8.64 -8.05 -15.91
N GLU A 127 7.88 -8.36 -16.95
CA GLU A 127 8.41 -8.67 -18.28
C GLU A 127 9.12 -7.46 -18.92
N TYR A 128 8.62 -6.25 -18.70
CA TYR A 128 9.28 -5.02 -19.17
C TYR A 128 10.59 -4.73 -18.43
N VAL A 129 10.68 -5.02 -17.12
CA VAL A 129 11.91 -4.87 -16.32
C VAL A 129 13.03 -5.76 -16.87
N SER A 130 12.71 -7.03 -17.16
CA SER A 130 13.69 -7.99 -17.68
C SER A 130 14.20 -7.64 -19.07
N LYS A 131 13.38 -7.03 -19.94
CA LYS A 131 13.76 -6.71 -21.33
C LYS A 131 14.59 -5.44 -21.46
N ASP A 132 14.49 -4.50 -20.53
CA ASP A 132 15.30 -3.27 -20.56
C ASP A 132 16.69 -3.44 -19.96
N THR A 133 16.92 -4.44 -19.11
CA THR A 133 18.27 -4.74 -18.61
C THR A 133 19.20 -5.21 -19.74
N ASP A 134 18.64 -5.82 -20.79
CA ASP A 134 19.36 -6.29 -21.97
C ASP A 134 19.53 -5.21 -23.07
N ARG A 135 18.95 -4.02 -22.91
CA ARG A 135 19.05 -2.91 -23.89
C ARG A 135 20.10 -1.85 -23.52
N ILE A 136 20.80 -2.03 -22.40
CA ILE A 136 21.95 -1.20 -22.02
C ILE A 136 23.24 -1.88 -22.53
N VAL A 137 23.46 -1.83 -23.84
CA VAL A 137 24.78 -2.03 -24.50
C VAL A 137 24.89 -1.04 -25.65
#